data_AF-A0A6L7X5T8-F1
#
_entry.id   AF-A0A6L7X5T8-F1
#
_cell.length_a   1.000
_cell.length_b   1.000
_cell.length_c   1.000
_cell.angle_alpha   90.00
_cell.angle_beta   90.00
_cell.angle_gamma   90.00
#
_symmetry.space_group_name_H-M   'P 1'
#
loop_
_entity.id
_entity.type
_entity.pdbx_description
1 polymer ?
#
loop_
_entity_poly.entity_id
_entity_poly.type
_entity_poly.pdbx_seq_one_letter_code
_entity_poly.pdbx_strand_id
1 'polypeptide(L)'
;MTGQLFRARVTVQLNAGVNDPQGLTVRGSLHDLGFAEVREVRIGKLINIELAADSEAAAAERAEAMCHQLLVNPVIESFAIEALEPIASSPVHPEPVEGRTRA
;
A
#
# COMPACT_ATOMS: atom_id res chain seq x y z
N MET A 1 -9.40 13.52 -22.72
CA MET A 1 -8.00 13.24 -22.35
C MET A 1 -7.97 11.78 -21.94
N THR A 2 -7.41 10.92 -22.79
CA THR A 2 -7.41 9.47 -22.56
C THR A 2 -6.09 9.13 -21.88
N GLY A 3 -6.06 9.19 -20.54
CA GLY A 3 -4.87 8.85 -19.78
C GLY A 3 -4.61 7.34 -19.82
N GLN A 4 -3.34 6.94 -19.86
CA GLN A 4 -2.94 5.55 -19.64
C GLN A 4 -3.12 5.20 -18.17
N LEU A 5 -3.55 3.97 -17.88
CA LEU A 5 -3.72 3.49 -16.51
C LEU A 5 -2.37 2.99 -15.97
N PHE A 6 -2.03 3.36 -14.75
CA PHE A 6 -0.83 2.94 -14.04
C PHE A 6 -1.20 2.35 -12.68
N ARG A 7 -0.39 1.41 -12.19
CA ARG A 7 -0.44 0.91 -10.82
C ARG A 7 0.82 1.30 -10.08
N ALA A 8 0.68 2.05 -8.99
CA ALA A 8 1.74 2.36 -8.06
C ALA A 8 1.64 1.44 -6.84
N ARG A 9 2.74 0.80 -6.46
CA ARG A 9 2.87 0.01 -5.23
C ARG A 9 3.67 0.83 -4.21
N VAL A 10 3.02 1.23 -3.14
CA VAL A 10 3.59 2.07 -2.09
C VAL A 10 3.69 1.31 -0.78
N THR A 11 4.88 1.31 -0.17
CA THR A 11 5.08 0.83 1.20
C THR A 11 5.09 2.02 2.14
N VAL A 12 4.42 1.91 3.28
CA VAL A 12 4.45 2.93 4.36
C VAL A 12 4.89 2.25 5.64
N GLN A 13 5.88 2.82 6.31
CA GLN A 13 6.45 2.27 7.55
C GLN A 13 6.58 3.35 8.61
N LEU A 14 6.48 2.96 9.88
CA LEU A 14 6.84 3.84 10.99
C LEU A 14 8.31 4.25 10.89
N ASN A 15 8.63 5.48 11.26
CA ASN A 15 10.00 5.98 11.30
C ASN A 15 10.84 5.22 12.33
N ALA A 16 12.16 5.23 12.14
CA ALA A 16 13.08 4.63 13.10
C ALA A 16 12.93 5.32 14.47
N GLY A 17 12.82 4.52 15.54
CA GLY A 17 12.61 5.02 16.90
C GLY A 17 11.15 5.29 17.29
N VAL A 18 10.20 5.19 16.35
CA VAL A 18 8.77 5.19 16.70
C VAL A 18 8.38 3.80 17.20
N ASN A 19 7.71 3.75 18.35
CA ASN A 19 7.26 2.50 18.94
C ASN A 19 6.14 1.87 18.09
N ASP A 20 6.27 0.57 17.81
CA ASP A 20 5.29 -0.24 17.09
C ASP A 20 4.71 -1.32 18.03
N PRO A 21 3.61 -1.02 18.75
CA PRO A 21 2.95 -2.02 19.61
C PRO A 21 2.47 -3.24 18.85
N GLN A 22 2.06 -3.10 17.58
CA GLN A 22 1.54 -4.21 16.78
C GLN A 22 2.67 -5.18 16.41
N GLY A 23 3.80 -4.65 15.94
CA GLY A 23 5.01 -5.43 15.66
C GLY A 23 5.49 -6.19 16.89
N LEU A 24 5.47 -5.55 18.07
CA LEU A 24 5.84 -6.21 19.32
C LEU A 24 4.93 -7.40 19.66
N THR A 25 3.61 -7.23 19.51
CA THR A 25 2.65 -8.32 19.73
C THR A 25 2.89 -9.47 18.75
N VAL A 26 3.05 -9.19 17.46
CA VAL A 26 3.30 -10.22 16.44
C VAL A 26 4.60 -10.96 16.71
N ARG A 27 5.67 -10.25 17.11
CA ARG A 27 6.93 -10.89 17.51
C ARG A 27 6.74 -11.86 18.68
N GLY A 28 5.99 -11.46 19.70
CA GLY A 28 5.67 -12.33 20.84
C GLY A 28 4.94 -13.59 20.39
N SER A 29 3.91 -13.44 19.54
CA SER A 29 3.18 -14.59 18.99
C SER A 29 4.06 -15.52 18.16
N LEU A 30 5.02 -14.99 17.39
CA LEU A 30 5.99 -15.81 16.65
C LEU A 30 6.90 -16.60 17.60
N HIS A 31 7.33 -16.00 18.71
CA HIS A 31 8.11 -16.70 19.74
C HIS A 31 7.30 -17.81 20.40
N ASP A 32 6.04 -17.56 20.73
CA ASP A 32 5.13 -18.57 21.30
C ASP A 32 4.92 -19.77 20.36
N LEU A 33 5.02 -19.55 19.05
CA LEU A 33 4.96 -20.59 18.01
C LEU A 33 6.30 -21.30 17.77
N GLY A 34 7.36 -20.94 18.49
CA GLY A 34 8.68 -21.59 18.42
C GLY A 34 9.70 -20.89 17.52
N PHE A 35 9.36 -19.74 16.91
CA PHE A 35 10.28 -18.96 16.06
C PHE A 35 11.15 -18.00 16.88
N ALA A 36 11.95 -18.55 17.80
CA ALA A 36 12.76 -17.77 18.74
C ALA A 36 13.87 -16.94 18.06
N GLU A 37 14.25 -17.26 16.83
CA GLU A 37 15.24 -16.53 16.03
C GLU A 37 14.76 -15.14 15.56
N VAL A 38 13.45 -14.87 15.60
CA VAL A 38 12.87 -13.59 15.17
C VAL A 38 13.27 -12.48 16.15
N ARG A 39 14.11 -11.54 15.71
CA ARG A 39 14.62 -10.48 16.59
C ARG A 39 13.68 -9.28 16.68
N GLU A 40 13.10 -8.90 15.56
CA GLU A 40 12.29 -7.70 15.39
C GLU A 40 11.20 -7.97 14.37
N VAL A 41 10.02 -7.38 14.59
CA VAL A 41 8.92 -7.32 13.62
C VAL A 41 8.45 -5.89 13.60
N ARG A 42 8.31 -5.32 12.40
CA ARG A 42 7.67 -4.01 12.19
C ARG A 42 6.49 -4.18 11.24
N ILE A 43 5.37 -3.58 11.61
CA ILE A 43 4.15 -3.56 10.82
C ILE A 43 4.06 -2.24 10.06
N GLY A 44 3.71 -2.34 8.79
CA GLY A 44 3.53 -1.21 7.90
C GLY A 44 2.36 -1.46 6.96
N LYS A 45 2.09 -0.49 6.09
CA LYS A 45 1.02 -0.57 5.08
C LYS A 45 1.65 -0.87 3.72
N LEU A 46 0.94 -1.67 2.93
CA LEU A 46 1.15 -1.79 1.50
C LEU A 46 -0.08 -1.23 0.80
N ILE A 47 0.11 -0.20 -0.01
CA ILE A 47 -0.97 0.53 -0.69
C ILE A 47 -0.76 0.38 -2.19
N ASN A 48 -1.72 -0.21 -2.88
CA ASN A 48 -1.75 -0.26 -4.34
C ASN A 48 -2.70 0.82 -4.85
N ILE A 49 -2.20 1.71 -5.70
CA ILE A 49 -2.96 2.83 -6.25
C ILE A 49 -3.05 2.62 -7.76
N GLU A 50 -4.27 2.58 -8.29
CA GLU A 50 -4.50 2.66 -9.73
C GLU A 50 -4.90 4.08 -10.10
N LEU A 51 -4.20 4.67 -11.07
CA LEU A 51 -4.43 6.03 -11.49
C LEU A 51 -4.25 6.18 -13.00
N ALA A 52 -5.11 6.98 -13.62
CA ALA A 52 -4.93 7.40 -15.00
C ALA A 52 -4.01 8.62 -15.06
N ALA A 53 -3.03 8.59 -15.97
CA ALA A 53 -2.11 9.70 -16.21
C ALA A 53 -1.66 9.73 -17.67
N ASP A 54 -1.17 10.88 -18.13
CA ASP A 54 -0.72 11.04 -19.51
C ASP A 54 0.67 10.42 -19.76
N SER A 55 1.42 10.13 -18.69
CA SER A 55 2.72 9.46 -18.73
C SER A 55 3.05 8.81 -17.39
N GLU A 56 4.05 7.93 -17.38
CA GLU A 56 4.58 7.34 -16.15
C GLU A 56 5.13 8.41 -15.20
N ALA A 57 5.82 9.44 -15.72
CA ALA A 57 6.33 10.54 -14.90
C ALA A 57 5.20 11.32 -14.22
N ALA A 58 4.10 11.59 -14.94
CA ALA A 58 2.92 12.21 -14.36
C ALA A 58 2.26 11.29 -13.31
N ALA A 59 2.19 9.98 -13.55
CA ALA A 59 1.68 9.03 -12.57
C ALA A 59 2.54 9.01 -11.29
N ALA A 60 3.87 9.04 -11.42
CA ALA A 60 4.80 9.10 -10.29
C ALA A 60 4.56 10.35 -9.45
N GLU A 61 4.52 11.54 -10.06
CA GLU A 61 4.29 12.81 -9.37
C GLU A 61 2.93 12.80 -8.63
N ARG A 62 1.89 12.27 -9.27
CA ARG A 62 0.57 12.16 -8.66
C ARG A 62 0.56 11.18 -7.49
N ALA A 63 1.20 10.02 -7.62
CA ALA A 63 1.30 9.04 -6.54
C ALA A 63 2.08 9.59 -5.34
N GLU A 64 3.18 10.30 -5.58
CA GLU A 64 3.98 10.97 -4.55
C GLU A 64 3.16 12.05 -3.83
N ALA A 65 2.44 12.88 -4.58
CA ALA A 65 1.56 13.90 -4.00
C ALA A 65 0.45 13.30 -3.12
N MET A 66 -0.15 12.17 -3.53
CA MET A 66 -1.14 11.45 -2.71
C MET A 66 -0.53 10.93 -1.40
N CYS A 67 0.71 10.45 -1.45
CA CYS A 67 1.42 9.98 -0.26
C CYS A 67 1.62 11.10 0.75
N HIS A 68 2.13 12.26 0.31
CA HIS A 68 2.38 13.41 1.17
C HIS A 68 1.10 14.04 1.73
N GLN A 69 0.01 14.06 0.97
CA GLN A 69 -1.21 14.76 1.38
C GLN A 69 -2.10 13.93 2.29
N LEU A 70 -2.08 12.60 2.18
CA LEU A 70 -3.07 11.76 2.85
C LEU A 70 -2.54 10.42 3.35
N LEU A 71 -1.80 9.68 2.52
CA LEU A 71 -1.56 8.26 2.81
C LEU A 71 -0.52 8.03 3.91
N VAL A 72 0.31 9.04 4.18
CA VAL A 72 1.42 8.98 5.11
C VAL A 72 1.24 10.03 6.18
N ASN A 73 1.38 9.65 7.45
CA ASN A 73 1.54 10.62 8.52
C ASN A 73 3.01 11.10 8.56
N PRO A 74 3.34 12.33 8.14
CA PRO A 74 4.72 12.77 7.98
C PRO A 74 5.50 12.89 9.29
N VAL A 75 4.81 12.91 10.44
CA VAL A 75 5.47 13.01 11.76
C VAL A 75 6.08 11.66 12.17
N ILE A 76 5.41 10.56 11.86
CA ILE A 76 5.74 9.24 12.43
C ILE A 76 5.91 8.14 11.38
N GLU A 77 5.57 8.38 10.12
CA GLU A 77 5.68 7.43 9.02
C GLU A 77 6.54 7.99 7.88
N SER A 78 7.14 7.08 7.11
CA SER A 78 7.78 7.33 5.83
C SER A 78 7.25 6.33 4.80
N PHE A 79 7.44 6.62 3.51
CA PHE A 79 6.98 5.77 2.43
C PHE A 79 8.03 5.58 1.34
N ALA A 80 7.86 4.53 0.55
CA ALA A 80 8.57 4.30 -0.69
C ALA A 80 7.60 3.84 -1.78
N ILE A 81 7.77 4.36 -2.99
CA ILE A 81 7.09 3.83 -4.18
C ILE A 81 8.01 2.73 -4.73
N GLU A 82 7.63 1.47 -4.48
CA GLU A 82 8.42 0.28 -4.83
C GLU A 82 8.34 -0.06 -6.31
N ALA A 83 7.19 0.22 -6.92
CA ALA A 83 6.94 -0.04 -8.33
C ALA A 83 5.88 0.93 -8.87
N LEU A 84 6.05 1.29 -10.13
CA LEU A 84 5.07 2.02 -10.91
C LEU A 84 5.05 1.38 -12.30
N GLU A 85 3.92 0.80 -12.67
CA GLU A 85 3.82 0.04 -13.93
C GLU A 85 2.56 0.44 -14.71
N PRO A 86 2.63 0.53 -16.06
CA PRO A 86 1.46 0.69 -16.88
C PRO A 86 0.59 -0.57 -16.79
N ILE A 87 -0.70 -0.39 -16.55
CA ILE A 87 -1.67 -1.47 -16.57
C ILE A 87 -2.09 -1.66 -18.02
N ALA A 88 -1.63 -2.74 -18.65
CA ALA A 88 -2.25 -3.20 -19.88
C ALA A 88 -3.71 -3.52 -19.57
N SER A 89 -4.64 -2.95 -20.33
CA SER A 89 -6.06 -3.28 -20.23
C SER A 89 -6.26 -4.79 -20.41
N SER A 90 -6.32 -5.54 -19.31
CA SER A 90 -7.00 -6.82 -19.25
C SER A 90 -8.42 -6.55 -18.75
N PRO A 91 -9.45 -7.20 -19.32
CA PRO A 91 -10.82 -6.86 -19.01
C PRO A 91 -11.02 -7.06 -17.52
N VAL A 92 -11.31 -5.96 -16.82
CA VAL A 92 -12.07 -6.01 -15.58
C VAL A 92 -13.28 -6.88 -15.92
N HIS A 93 -13.31 -8.11 -15.41
CA HIS A 93 -14.58 -8.81 -15.29
C HIS A 93 -15.33 -7.97 -14.27
N PRO A 94 -16.40 -7.24 -14.65
CA PRO A 94 -17.24 -6.66 -13.62
C PRO A 94 -17.77 -7.86 -12.84
N GLU A 95 -17.32 -8.03 -11.60
CA GLU A 95 -18.02 -8.88 -10.64
C GLU A 95 -19.51 -8.52 -10.77
N PRO A 96 -20.40 -9.46 -11.12
CA PRO A 96 -21.80 -9.15 -11.08
C PRO A 96 -22.11 -8.78 -9.64
N VAL A 97 -22.49 -7.53 -9.41
CA VAL A 97 -23.13 -7.15 -8.16
C VAL A 97 -24.47 -7.88 -8.19
N GLU A 98 -24.46 -9.15 -7.77
CA GLU A 98 -25.65 -9.96 -7.62
C GLU A 98 -26.59 -9.19 -6.70
N GLY A 99 -27.68 -8.75 -7.31
CA GLY A 99 -28.70 -7.98 -6.66
C GLY A 99 -29.18 -8.72 -5.43
N ARG A 100 -28.88 -8.19 -4.25
CA ARG A 100 -29.69 -8.45 -3.06
C ARG A 100 -31.04 -7.78 -3.25
N THR A 101 -31.86 -8.42 -4.08
CA THR A 101 -33.32 -8.29 -4.03
C THR A 101 -33.80 -9.17 -2.89
N ARG A 102 -34.25 -8.48 -1.84
CA ARG A 102 -35.17 -8.84 -0.75
C ARG A 102 -35.77 -10.26 -0.75
N ALA A 103 -35.76 -10.86 0.44
CA ALA A 103 -36.95 -11.41 1.08
C ALA A 103 -36.98 -10.90 2.53
#